data_AF-A0A0G0GDT8-F1
#
_entry.id   AF-A0A0G0GDT8-F1
#
_cell.length_a   1.000
_cell.length_b   1.000
_cell.length_c   1.000
_cell.angle_alpha   90.00
_cell.angle_beta   90.00
_cell.angle_gamma   90.00
#
_symmetry.space_group_name_H-M   'P 1'
#
loop_
_entity.id
_entity.type
_entity.pdbx_description
1 polymer ?
#
loop_
_entity_poly.entity_id
_entity_poly.type
_entity_poly.pdbx_seq_one_letter_code
_entity_poly.pdbx_strand_id
1 'polypeptide(L)'
;MTAIGAGLLFAIFFVGTKYTYQTQEFLSAFIWVRIGTFLAGCALLLPKEQRKEIIHGLKKIHGGKGFLLFTNQAIAAIGFLLQNYAIFLGSVALVNALQGVQYAFLLVLGGLISVFYPNLLKENISTKVVIQKLTAVLLISIGLYFLAF
;
A
#
# COMPACT_ATOMS: atom_id res chain seq x y z
N MET A 1 17.51 -1.99 14.16
CA MET A 1 18.32 -1.04 13.36
C MET A 1 17.84 -0.91 11.91
N THR A 2 17.38 -1.99 11.26
CA THR A 2 16.88 -1.95 9.87
C THR A 2 15.65 -1.07 9.65
N ALA A 3 14.71 -1.01 10.62
CA ALA A 3 13.49 -0.22 10.51
C ALA A 3 13.72 1.31 10.49
N ILE A 4 14.71 1.80 11.25
CA ILE A 4 15.05 3.24 11.28
C ILE A 4 15.66 3.66 9.94
N GLY A 5 16.57 2.85 9.39
CA GLY A 5 17.14 3.09 8.06
C GLY A 5 16.09 3.08 6.95
N ALA A 6 15.15 2.12 7.00
CA ALA A 6 14.03 2.07 6.05
C ALA A 6 13.15 3.33 6.16
N GLY A 7 12.81 3.76 7.38
CA GLY A 7 12.01 4.96 7.61
C GLY A 7 12.65 6.23 7.04
N LEU A 8 13.97 6.38 7.20
CA LEU A 8 14.72 7.51 6.66
C LEU A 8 14.71 7.51 5.12
N LEU A 9 14.91 6.34 4.49
CA LEU A 9 14.82 6.20 3.03
C LEU A 9 13.42 6.52 2.50
N PHE A 10 12.36 6.08 3.20
CA PHE A 10 10.98 6.44 2.86
C PHE A 10 10.74 7.95 2.98
N ALA A 11 11.24 8.60 4.03
CA ALA A 11 11.10 10.05 4.19
C ALA A 11 11.77 10.82 3.02
N ILE A 12 13.00 10.44 2.64
CA ILE A 12 13.69 11.02 1.49
C ILE A 12 12.87 10.82 0.21
N PHE A 13 12.36 9.60 -0.02
CA PHE A 13 11.54 9.28 -1.18
C PHE A 13 10.28 10.16 -1.28
N PHE A 14 9.52 10.31 -0.19
CA PHE A 14 8.30 11.11 -0.19
C PHE A 14 8.57 12.61 -0.35
N VAL A 15 9.60 13.14 0.32
CA VAL A 15 10.00 14.55 0.18
C VAL A 15 10.46 14.84 -1.25
N GLY A 16 11.32 13.98 -1.81
CA GLY A 16 11.78 14.10 -3.19
C GLY A 16 10.62 14.05 -4.18
N THR A 17 9.71 13.08 -4.02
CA THR A 17 8.53 12.91 -4.89
C THR A 17 7.63 14.15 -4.85
N LYS A 18 7.40 14.74 -3.67
CA LYS A 18 6.62 15.98 -3.54
C LYS A 18 7.28 17.13 -4.29
N TYR A 19 8.60 17.28 -4.17
CA TYR A 19 9.34 18.31 -4.89
C TYR A 19 9.21 18.17 -6.42
N THR A 20 9.27 16.94 -6.94
CA THR A 20 9.09 16.68 -8.38
C THR A 20 7.68 17.06 -8.84
N TYR A 21 6.64 16.73 -8.08
CA TYR A 21 5.26 17.10 -8.41
C TYR A 21 4.98 18.61 -8.34
N GLN A 22 5.78 19.38 -7.60
CA GLN A 22 5.66 20.85 -7.55
C GLN A 22 6.34 21.56 -8.72
N THR A 23 7.28 20.89 -9.40
CA THR A 23 8.15 21.49 -10.42
C THR A 23 7.89 20.97 -11.83
N GLN A 24 7.19 19.85 -11.97
CA GLN A 24 6.91 19.18 -13.23
C GLN A 24 5.42 18.85 -13.35
N GLU A 25 4.93 18.74 -14.59
CA GLU A 25 3.60 18.20 -14.83
C GLU A 25 3.48 16.77 -14.26
N PHE A 26 2.28 16.43 -13.78
CA PHE A 26 2.00 15.16 -13.12
C PHE A 26 2.52 13.95 -13.90
N LEU A 27 2.22 13.89 -15.20
CA LEU A 27 2.56 12.74 -16.04
C LEU A 27 4.09 12.59 -16.18
N SER A 28 4.81 13.70 -16.29
CA SER A 28 6.29 13.72 -16.31
C SER A 28 6.86 13.22 -14.98
N ALA A 29 6.44 13.82 -13.85
CA ALA A 29 6.89 13.43 -12.52
C ALA A 29 6.56 11.97 -12.19
N PHE A 30 5.36 11.52 -12.51
CA PHE A 30 4.89 10.15 -12.30
C PHE A 30 5.74 9.13 -13.09
N ILE A 31 6.03 9.41 -14.36
CA ILE A 31 6.87 8.53 -15.19
C ILE A 31 8.28 8.44 -14.60
N TRP A 32 8.88 9.56 -14.22
CA TRP A 32 10.23 9.57 -13.63
C TRP A 32 10.32 8.78 -12.33
N VAL A 33 9.36 8.98 -11.42
CA VAL A 33 9.28 8.20 -10.17
C VAL A 33 9.09 6.72 -10.51
N ARG A 34 8.26 6.39 -11.49
CA ARG A 34 8.01 4.99 -11.87
C ARG A 34 9.25 4.31 -12.44
N ILE A 35 9.98 4.99 -13.33
CA ILE A 35 11.25 4.48 -13.87
C ILE A 35 12.26 4.26 -12.75
N GLY A 36 12.37 5.22 -11.80
CA GLY A 36 13.24 5.07 -10.63
C GLY A 36 12.88 3.84 -9.78
N THR A 37 11.59 3.63 -9.50
CA THR A 37 11.14 2.43 -8.76
C THR A 37 11.39 1.13 -9.52
N PHE A 38 11.24 1.14 -10.85
CA PHE A 38 11.53 -0.02 -11.69
C PHE A 38 13.02 -0.37 -11.66
N LEU A 39 13.89 0.62 -11.82
CA LEU A 39 15.34 0.43 -11.74
C LEU A 39 15.79 -0.05 -10.36
N ALA A 40 15.23 0.51 -9.29
CA ALA A 40 15.48 0.04 -7.92
C ALA A 40 15.02 -1.42 -7.73
N GLY A 41 13.87 -1.80 -8.29
CA GLY A 41 13.39 -3.17 -8.32
C GLY A 41 14.32 -4.11 -9.09
N CYS A 42 14.85 -3.68 -10.23
CA CYS A 42 15.86 -4.43 -10.98
C CYS A 42 17.17 -4.58 -10.20
N ALA A 43 17.57 -3.57 -9.43
CA ALA A 43 18.76 -3.66 -8.58
C ALA A 43 18.61 -4.74 -7.49
N LEU A 44 17.38 -5.01 -7.04
CA LEU A 44 17.05 -6.09 -6.11
C LEU A 44 17.26 -7.50 -6.73
N LEU A 45 17.42 -7.59 -8.05
CA LEU A 45 17.79 -8.84 -8.75
C LEU A 45 19.30 -9.08 -8.81
N LEU A 46 20.13 -8.11 -8.40
CA LEU A 46 21.59 -8.25 -8.43
C LEU A 46 22.10 -9.31 -7.43
N PRO A 47 21.60 -9.37 -6.17
CA PRO A 47 22.04 -10.40 -5.24
C PRO A 47 21.49 -11.77 -5.61
N LYS A 48 22.41 -12.76 -5.68
CA LYS A 48 22.09 -14.12 -6.13
C LYS A 48 21.05 -14.82 -5.26
N GLU A 49 21.01 -14.52 -3.96
CA GLU A 49 20.05 -15.09 -3.02
C GLU A 49 18.62 -14.63 -3.34
N GLN A 50 18.42 -13.31 -3.47
CA GLN A 50 17.13 -12.70 -3.78
C GLN A 50 16.62 -13.14 -5.15
N ARG A 51 17.50 -13.20 -6.15
CA ARG A 51 17.15 -13.72 -7.48
C ARG A 51 16.66 -15.18 -7.42
N LYS A 52 17.33 -16.04 -6.65
CA LYS A 52 16.93 -17.44 -6.51
C LYS A 52 15.57 -17.56 -5.82
N GLU A 53 15.32 -16.80 -4.77
CA GLU A 53 14.03 -16.79 -4.07
C GLU A 53 12.89 -16.32 -4.99
N ILE A 54 13.09 -15.22 -5.73
CA ILE A 54 12.08 -14.69 -6.65
C ILE A 54 11.75 -15.71 -7.74
N ILE A 55 12.77 -16.28 -8.39
CA ILE A 55 12.56 -17.28 -9.45
C ILE A 55 11.89 -18.54 -8.89
N HIS A 56 12.28 -19.00 -7.71
CA HIS A 56 11.64 -20.15 -7.05
C HIS A 56 10.17 -19.86 -6.70
N GLY A 57 9.88 -18.64 -6.22
CA GLY A 57 8.53 -18.17 -5.95
C GLY A 57 7.67 -18.14 -7.22
N LEU A 58 8.18 -17.59 -8.31
CA LEU A 58 7.51 -17.55 -9.61
C LEU A 58 7.23 -18.95 -10.16
N LYS A 59 8.18 -19.89 -10.01
CA LYS A 59 7.98 -21.30 -10.37
C LYS A 59 6.94 -22.03 -9.52
N LYS A 60 6.52 -21.50 -8.37
CA LYS A 60 5.41 -22.07 -7.58
C LYS A 60 4.04 -21.59 -8.08
N ILE A 61 4.00 -20.59 -8.94
CA ILE A 61 2.77 -20.01 -9.48
C ILE A 61 2.39 -20.77 -10.74
N HIS A 62 1.57 -21.81 -10.58
CA HIS A 62 1.00 -22.57 -11.69
C HIS A 62 -0.53 -22.58 -11.64
N GLY A 63 -1.16 -22.64 -12.81
CA GLY A 63 -2.61 -22.74 -12.97
C GLY A 63 -3.38 -21.52 -12.46
N GLY A 64 -4.55 -21.73 -11.84
CA GLY A 64 -5.45 -20.66 -11.39
C GLY A 64 -4.86 -19.67 -10.38
N LYS A 65 -3.75 -20.01 -9.70
CA LYS A 65 -3.04 -19.10 -8.80
C LYS A 65 -2.36 -17.94 -9.54
N GLY A 66 -1.96 -18.16 -10.80
CA GLY A 66 -1.40 -17.12 -11.65
C GLY A 66 -2.43 -16.06 -12.04
N PHE A 67 -3.65 -16.50 -12.37
CA PHE A 67 -4.76 -15.58 -12.65
C PHE A 67 -5.09 -14.73 -11.42
N LEU A 68 -5.22 -15.35 -10.24
CA LEU A 68 -5.47 -14.63 -8.99
C LEU A 68 -4.40 -13.57 -8.69
N LEU A 69 -3.12 -13.92 -8.87
CA LEU A 69 -2.01 -12.97 -8.68
C LEU A 69 -2.11 -11.81 -9.67
N PHE A 70 -2.35 -12.10 -10.95
CA PHE A 70 -2.46 -11.08 -11.99
C PHE A 70 -3.63 -10.12 -11.73
N THR A 71 -4.81 -10.65 -11.38
CA THR A 71 -5.98 -9.83 -11.04
C THR A 71 -5.70 -8.96 -9.81
N ASN A 72 -5.08 -9.51 -8.77
CA ASN A 72 -4.68 -8.74 -7.59
C ASN A 72 -3.70 -7.62 -7.96
N GLN A 73 -2.71 -7.90 -8.80
CA GLN A 73 -1.72 -6.91 -9.23
C GLN A 73 -2.34 -5.82 -10.11
N ALA A 74 -3.30 -6.17 -10.96
CA ALA A 74 -4.04 -5.22 -11.78
C ALA A 74 -4.89 -4.27 -10.93
N ILE A 75 -5.62 -4.79 -9.94
CA ILE A 75 -6.39 -3.98 -8.98
C ILE A 75 -5.45 -3.05 -8.21
N ALA A 76 -4.31 -3.57 -7.75
CA ALA A 76 -3.31 -2.77 -7.05
C ALA A 76 -2.74 -1.65 -7.94
N ALA A 77 -2.47 -1.93 -9.22
CA ALA A 77 -1.98 -0.94 -10.17
C ALA A 77 -3.02 0.17 -10.43
N ILE A 78 -4.29 -0.19 -10.59
CA ILE A 78 -5.39 0.77 -10.73
C ILE A 78 -5.52 1.63 -9.48
N GLY A 79 -5.52 1.02 -8.29
CA GLY A 79 -5.58 1.74 -7.02
C GLY A 79 -4.42 2.72 -6.85
N PHE A 80 -3.21 2.31 -7.22
CA PHE A 80 -2.04 3.18 -7.20
C PHE A 80 -2.14 4.34 -8.18
N LEU A 81 -2.65 4.11 -9.40
CA LEU A 81 -2.86 5.16 -10.39
C LEU A 81 -3.88 6.19 -9.90
N LEU A 82 -5.02 5.72 -9.38
CA LEU A 82 -6.05 6.58 -8.79
C LEU A 82 -5.52 7.39 -7.61
N GLN A 83 -4.67 6.77 -6.78
CA GLN A 83 -4.06 7.48 -5.66
C GLN A 83 -3.10 8.58 -6.12
N ASN A 84 -2.24 8.31 -7.11
CA ASN A 84 -1.37 9.36 -7.66
C ASN A 84 -2.19 10.48 -8.32
N TYR A 85 -3.28 10.14 -8.99
CA TYR A 85 -4.20 11.12 -9.55
C TYR A 85 -4.87 11.98 -8.45
N ALA A 86 -5.26 11.38 -7.33
CA ALA A 86 -5.78 12.13 -6.18
C ALA A 86 -4.71 13.06 -5.55
N ILE A 87 -3.45 12.63 -5.51
CA ILE A 87 -2.31 13.46 -5.06
C ILE A 87 -2.13 14.67 -5.99
N PHE A 88 -2.36 14.52 -7.29
CA PHE A 88 -2.30 15.62 -8.24
C PHE A 88 -3.43 16.63 -8.06
N LEU A 89 -4.66 16.16 -7.85
CA LEU A 89 -5.83 17.03 -7.67
C LEU A 89 -5.90 17.71 -6.30
N GLY A 90 -5.28 17.12 -5.27
CA GLY A 90 -5.46 17.54 -3.88
C GLY A 90 -4.15 17.67 -3.09
N SER A 91 -4.28 17.78 -1.77
CA SER A 91 -3.13 17.85 -0.87
C SER A 91 -2.50 16.46 -0.68
N VAL A 92 -1.19 16.36 -0.94
CA VAL A 92 -0.39 15.15 -0.64
C VAL A 92 -0.56 14.70 0.82
N ALA A 93 -0.68 15.66 1.75
CA ALA A 93 -0.87 15.36 3.16
C ALA A 93 -2.24 14.73 3.43
N LEU A 94 -3.30 15.23 2.79
CA LEU A 94 -4.65 14.69 2.92
C LEU A 94 -4.76 13.28 2.31
N VAL A 95 -4.17 13.06 1.14
CA VAL A 95 -4.20 11.74 0.48
C VAL A 95 -3.38 10.70 1.26
N ASN A 96 -2.24 11.10 1.84
CA ASN A 96 -1.48 10.22 2.73
C ASN A 96 -2.24 9.94 4.03
N ALA A 97 -2.90 10.94 4.61
CA ALA A 97 -3.73 10.74 5.80
C ALA A 97 -4.92 9.80 5.51
N LEU A 98 -5.52 9.87 4.32
CA LEU A 98 -6.56 8.95 3.86
C LEU A 98 -6.08 7.50 3.75
N GLN A 99 -4.78 7.23 3.55
CA GLN A 99 -4.29 5.85 3.65
C GLN A 99 -4.50 5.26 5.05
N GLY A 100 -4.56 6.08 6.11
CA GLY A 100 -4.95 5.61 7.44
C GLY A 100 -6.33 4.94 7.43
N VAL A 101 -7.27 5.44 6.61
CA VAL A 101 -8.62 4.88 6.47
C VAL A 101 -8.59 3.50 5.79
N GLN A 102 -7.54 3.17 5.04
CA GLN A 102 -7.37 1.83 4.46
C GLN A 102 -7.41 0.74 5.52
N TYR A 103 -6.85 0.99 6.71
CA TYR A 103 -6.88 0.05 7.83
C TYR A 103 -8.31 -0.16 8.37
N ALA A 104 -9.13 0.87 8.35
CA ALA A 104 -10.55 0.78 8.70
C ALA A 104 -11.32 -0.07 7.67
N PHE A 105 -11.07 0.13 6.38
CA PHE A 105 -11.63 -0.72 5.32
C PHE A 105 -11.21 -2.18 5.46
N LEU A 106 -9.93 -2.43 5.75
CA LEU A 106 -9.40 -3.77 5.99
C LEU A 106 -10.13 -4.46 7.15
N LEU A 107 -10.43 -3.70 8.20
CA LEU A 107 -11.17 -4.18 9.36
C LEU A 107 -12.62 -4.53 9.05
N VAL A 108 -13.32 -3.64 8.35
CA VAL A 108 -14.71 -3.86 7.98
C VAL A 108 -14.82 -5.04 7.02
N LEU A 109 -14.00 -5.07 5.96
CA LEU A 109 -14.01 -6.15 4.97
C LEU A 109 -13.56 -7.48 5.58
N GLY A 110 -12.52 -7.48 6.41
CA GLY A 110 -12.05 -8.67 7.14
C GLY A 110 -13.15 -9.26 8.02
N GLY A 111 -13.83 -8.41 8.80
CA GLY A 111 -14.95 -8.82 9.64
C GLY A 111 -16.13 -9.36 8.83
N LEU A 112 -16.49 -8.69 7.73
CA LEU A 112 -17.57 -9.12 6.85
C LEU A 112 -17.26 -10.49 6.24
N ILE A 113 -16.06 -10.68 5.68
CA ILE A 113 -15.63 -11.97 5.12
C ILE A 113 -15.58 -13.05 6.20
N SER A 114 -15.16 -12.73 7.43
CA SER A 114 -15.13 -13.71 8.51
C SER A 114 -16.53 -14.19 8.93
N VAL A 115 -17.54 -13.31 8.90
CA VAL A 115 -18.93 -13.66 9.22
C VAL A 115 -19.59 -14.46 8.07
N PHE A 116 -19.43 -14.02 6.82
CA PHE A 116 -20.09 -14.66 5.67
C PHE A 116 -19.34 -15.89 5.14
N TYR A 117 -18.02 -15.94 5.30
CA TYR A 117 -17.14 -17.02 4.82
C TYR A 117 -16.11 -17.43 5.89
N PRO A 118 -16.54 -17.98 7.03
CA PRO A 118 -15.66 -18.33 8.16
C PRO A 118 -14.60 -19.40 7.83
N ASN A 119 -14.79 -20.17 6.75
CA ASN A 119 -13.81 -21.15 6.26
C ASN A 119 -12.63 -20.51 5.50
N LEU A 120 -12.76 -19.27 5.03
CA LEU A 120 -11.71 -18.54 4.30
C LEU A 120 -10.85 -17.65 5.23
N LEU A 121 -11.48 -16.99 6.21
CA LEU A 121 -10.81 -16.16 7.20
C LEU A 121 -11.37 -16.46 8.60
N LYS A 122 -10.59 -17.21 9.39
CA LYS A 122 -10.85 -17.40 10.82
C LYS A 122 -10.36 -16.18 11.60
N GLU A 123 -11.13 -15.11 11.55
CA GLU A 123 -10.85 -13.95 12.37
C GLU A 123 -11.32 -14.22 13.80
N ASN A 124 -10.46 -13.89 14.78
CA ASN A 124 -10.82 -14.05 16.19
C ASN A 124 -11.79 -12.92 16.56
N ILE A 125 -13.10 -13.15 16.42
CA ILE A 125 -14.18 -12.21 16.78
C ILE A 125 -14.40 -12.20 18.30
N SER A 126 -13.31 -12.15 19.08
CA SER A 126 -13.42 -11.89 20.51
C SER A 126 -13.83 -10.44 20.72
N THR A 127 -14.79 -10.18 21.59
CA THR A 127 -15.33 -8.85 21.89
C THR A 127 -14.24 -7.83 22.20
N LYS A 128 -13.16 -8.24 22.88
CA LYS A 128 -11.98 -7.40 23.15
C LYS A 128 -11.26 -6.95 21.88
N VAL A 129 -11.09 -7.86 20.92
CA VAL A 129 -10.41 -7.60 19.65
C VAL A 129 -11.26 -6.66 18.78
N VAL A 130 -12.58 -6.85 18.74
CA VAL A 130 -13.50 -5.96 18.02
C VAL A 130 -13.48 -4.55 18.61
N ILE A 131 -13.51 -4.41 19.93
CA ILE A 131 -13.44 -3.10 20.60
C ILE A 131 -12.11 -2.40 20.29
N GLN A 132 -10.98 -3.11 20.39
CA GLN A 132 -9.66 -2.54 20.08
C GLN A 132 -9.58 -2.03 18.64
N LYS A 133 -10.13 -2.80 17.70
CA LYS A 133 -10.20 -2.45 16.29
C LYS A 133 -11.07 -1.22 16.04
N LEU A 134 -12.22 -1.14 16.69
CA LEU A 134 -13.13 0.01 16.59
C LEU A 134 -12.48 1.28 17.15
N THR A 135 -11.83 1.19 18.31
CA THR A 135 -11.10 2.32 18.91
C THR A 135 -9.98 2.80 17.99
N ALA A 136 -9.23 1.90 17.35
CA ALA A 136 -8.19 2.28 16.39
C ALA A 136 -8.76 3.04 15.19
N VAL A 137 -9.89 2.59 14.64
CA VAL A 137 -10.58 3.27 13.52
C VAL A 137 -11.04 4.66 13.95
N LEU A 138 -11.67 4.80 15.12
CA LEU A 138 -12.08 6.10 15.65
C LEU A 138 -10.89 7.06 15.79
N LEU A 139 -9.76 6.57 16.32
CA LEU A 139 -8.56 7.38 16.52
C LEU A 139 -7.96 7.86 15.19
N ILE A 140 -7.95 6.99 14.18
CA ILE A 140 -7.56 7.35 12.80
C ILE A 140 -8.52 8.37 12.21
N SER A 141 -9.84 8.19 12.36
CA SER A 141 -10.85 9.13 11.85
C SER A 141 -10.75 10.50 12.50
N ILE A 142 -10.52 10.57 13.82
CA ILE A 142 -10.31 11.83 14.55
C ILE A 142 -9.03 12.51 14.06
N GLY A 143 -7.93 11.77 13.93
CA GLY A 143 -6.67 12.30 13.41
C GLY A 143 -6.81 12.86 11.99
N LEU A 144 -7.59 12.18 11.14
CA LEU A 144 -7.87 12.65 9.79
C LEU A 144 -8.74 13.92 9.78
N TYR A 145 -9.75 13.99 10.66
CA TYR A 145 -10.63 15.16 10.79
C TYR A 145 -9.83 16.42 11.13
N PHE A 146 -8.92 16.36 12.12
CA PHE A 146 -8.04 17.46 12.49
C PHE A 146 -7.01 17.85 11.41
N LEU A 147 -6.73 16.96 10.46
CA LEU A 147 -5.79 17.25 9.37
C LEU A 147 -6.51 17.87 8.17
N ALA A 148 -7.81 17.61 8.03
CA ALA A 148 -8.67 18.14 6.98
C ALA A 148 -9.27 19.52 7.31
N PHE A 149 -9.45 19.84 8.59
CA PHE A 149 -10.02 21.08 9.12
C PHE A 149 -9.10 21.72 10.14
#